data_AF-A0A4Y2IE29-F1
#
_entry.id   AF-A0A4Y2IE29-F1
#
_cell.length_a   1.000
_cell.length_b   1.000
_cell.length_c   1.000
_cell.angle_alpha   90.00
_cell.angle_beta   90.00
_cell.angle_gamma   90.00
#
_symmetry.space_group_name_H-M   'P 1'
#
loop_
_entity.id
_entity.type
_entity.pdbx_description
1 polymer ?
#
loop_
_entity_poly.entity_id
_entity_poly.type
_entity_poly.pdbx_seq_one_letter_code
_entity_poly.pdbx_strand_id
1 'polypeptide(L)'
;MQGLTSQLRPEFYWTLLAGKFGTPYNPDLATSDFHLFRHIKHHPGGNHYNDDEDVKTAVTSWLSEQVASFYEEDIQNLVVRYDKCLNKLGSFVEK
;
A
#
# COMPACT_ATOMS: atom_id res chain seq x y z
N MET A 1 -35.24 -8.37 -14.84
CA MET A 1 -34.22 -7.31 -14.73
C MET A 1 -34.14 -6.91 -13.27
N GLN A 2 -33.17 -7.44 -12.53
CA GLN A 2 -32.93 -7.10 -11.12
C GLN A 2 -31.65 -6.28 -11.03
N GLY A 3 -31.68 -5.22 -10.23
CA GLY A 3 -30.76 -4.09 -10.24
C GLY A 3 -29.32 -4.44 -9.91
N LEU A 4 -28.42 -3.91 -10.72
CA LEU A 4 -26.97 -3.91 -10.52
C LEU A 4 -26.60 -2.82 -9.52
N THR A 5 -26.66 -3.12 -8.23
CA THR A 5 -25.86 -2.42 -7.21
C THR A 5 -25.38 -3.45 -6.20
N SER A 6 -24.52 -4.36 -6.64
CA SER A 6 -23.78 -5.22 -5.73
C SER A 6 -22.60 -4.42 -5.22
N GLN A 7 -22.72 -3.83 -4.03
CA GLN A 7 -21.57 -3.37 -3.26
C GLN A 7 -20.61 -4.58 -3.14
N LEU A 8 -19.50 -4.54 -3.87
CA LEU A 8 -18.50 -5.59 -3.82
C LEU A 8 -17.86 -5.54 -2.43
N ARG A 9 -18.04 -6.62 -1.66
CA ARG A 9 -17.44 -6.76 -0.33
C ARG A 9 -15.91 -6.56 -0.43
N PRO A 10 -15.25 -5.91 0.54
CA PRO A 10 -13.78 -5.75 0.52
C PRO A 10 -13.01 -7.06 0.31
N GLU A 11 -13.52 -8.16 0.91
CA GLU A 11 -13.03 -9.53 0.71
C GLU A 11 -12.98 -9.94 -0.77
N PHE A 12 -13.99 -9.56 -1.55
CA PHE A 12 -14.09 -9.89 -2.97
C PHE A 12 -13.12 -9.06 -3.83
N TYR A 13 -12.75 -7.87 -3.37
CA TYR A 13 -11.70 -7.07 -4.01
C TYR A 13 -10.34 -7.73 -3.83
N TRP A 14 -10.02 -8.21 -2.63
CA TRP A 14 -8.78 -8.93 -2.35
C TRP A 14 -8.65 -10.24 -3.15
N THR A 15 -9.74 -11.01 -3.30
CA THR A 15 -9.71 -12.25 -4.10
C THR A 15 -9.56 -11.99 -5.61
N LEU A 16 -10.18 -10.93 -6.14
CA LEU A 16 -9.99 -10.50 -7.52
C LEU A 16 -8.56 -10.02 -7.78
N LEU A 17 -7.97 -9.26 -6.85
CA LEU A 17 -6.58 -8.82 -6.94
C LEU A 17 -5.62 -10.01 -6.87
N ALA A 18 -5.79 -10.93 -5.91
CA ALA A 18 -4.95 -12.12 -5.78
C ALA A 18 -5.04 -13.05 -7.00
N GLY A 19 -6.22 -13.22 -7.59
CA GLY A 19 -6.40 -14.02 -8.79
C GLY A 19 -5.81 -13.39 -10.06
N LYS A 20 -5.78 -12.05 -10.15
CA LYS A 20 -5.25 -11.31 -11.31
C LYS A 20 -3.75 -11.01 -11.21
N PHE A 21 -3.23 -10.87 -10.00
CA PHE A 21 -1.85 -10.46 -9.69
C PHE A 21 -1.08 -11.52 -8.87
N GLY A 22 -1.51 -12.78 -8.88
CA GLY A 22 -0.88 -13.90 -8.17
C GLY A 22 0.50 -14.31 -8.71
N THR A 23 1.37 -13.34 -9.00
CA THR A 23 2.78 -13.55 -9.24
C THR A 23 3.51 -13.67 -7.91
N PRO A 24 4.69 -14.34 -7.85
CA PRO A 24 5.60 -14.21 -6.72
C PRO A 24 5.83 -12.73 -6.40
N TYR A 25 5.98 -12.38 -5.12
CA TYR A 25 6.09 -11.02 -4.58
C TYR A 25 6.62 -10.01 -5.60
N ASN A 26 5.74 -9.12 -6.09
CA ASN A 26 6.15 -8.03 -6.96
C ASN A 26 6.24 -6.74 -6.12
N PRO A 27 7.45 -6.34 -5.70
CA PRO A 27 7.61 -5.15 -4.85
C PRO A 27 6.96 -3.93 -5.49
N ASP A 28 6.98 -3.79 -6.83
CA ASP A 28 6.38 -2.68 -7.57
C ASP A 28 4.88 -2.46 -7.29
N LEU A 29 4.18 -3.54 -6.93
CA LEU A 29 2.75 -3.55 -6.59
C LEU A 29 2.48 -3.34 -5.10
N ALA A 30 3.50 -3.43 -4.24
CA ALA A 30 3.39 -3.10 -2.83
C ALA A 30 3.64 -1.60 -2.63
N THR A 31 2.59 -0.77 -2.68
CA THR A 31 2.74 0.69 -2.44
C THR A 31 3.35 1.02 -1.09
N SER A 32 3.08 0.17 -0.09
CA SER A 32 3.70 0.27 1.21
C SER A 32 5.22 0.39 1.09
N ASP A 33 5.88 -0.34 0.19
CA ASP A 33 7.33 -0.35 0.07
C ASP A 33 7.90 0.96 -0.50
N PHE A 34 7.09 1.70 -1.27
CA PHE A 34 7.57 2.84 -2.04
C PHE A 34 7.23 4.21 -1.44
N HIS A 35 6.13 4.29 -0.71
CA HIS A 35 5.67 5.54 -0.12
C HIS A 35 5.63 5.40 1.41
N LEU A 36 4.71 4.62 1.99
CA LEU A 36 4.59 4.47 3.44
C LEU A 36 5.90 4.05 4.14
N PHE A 37 6.52 2.95 3.73
CA PHE A 37 7.76 2.45 4.33
C PHE A 37 8.96 3.34 4.01
N ARG A 38 8.92 4.11 2.92
CA ARG A 38 9.96 5.11 2.65
C ARG A 38 9.91 6.22 3.69
N HIS A 39 8.71 6.72 4.00
CA HIS A 39 8.52 7.77 4.99
C HIS A 39 8.73 7.26 6.42
N ILE A 40 8.26 6.05 6.74
CA ILE A 40 8.46 5.46 8.07
C ILE A 40 9.91 5.09 8.34
N LYS A 41 10.71 4.70 7.33
CA LYS A 41 12.13 4.38 7.56
C LYS A 41 12.94 5.59 8.04
N HIS A 42 12.46 6.81 7.80
CA HIS A 42 13.13 8.02 8.30
C HIS A 42 12.73 8.42 9.72
N HIS A 43 11.59 7.97 10.24
CA HIS A 43 11.09 8.43 11.55
C HIS A 43 11.65 7.59 12.72
N PRO A 44 11.40 6.26 12.81
CA PRO A 44 12.13 5.37 13.71
C PRO A 44 13.59 5.11 13.36
N GLY A 45 14.02 5.33 12.10
CA GLY A 45 15.33 4.88 11.60
C GLY A 45 16.57 5.50 12.27
N GLY A 46 16.41 6.49 13.15
CA GLY A 46 17.48 7.10 13.93
C GLY A 46 17.32 6.96 15.44
N ASN A 47 16.26 6.31 15.92
CA ASN A 47 15.94 6.23 17.35
C ASN A 47 16.28 4.84 17.89
N HIS A 48 16.83 4.79 19.10
CA HIS A 48 16.96 3.55 19.85
C HIS A 48 15.72 3.37 20.73
N TYR A 49 15.01 2.26 20.55
CA TYR A 49 13.84 1.90 21.35
C TYR A 49 14.23 0.81 22.35
N ASN A 50 13.61 0.78 23.53
CA ASN A 50 13.97 -0.19 24.56
C ASN A 50 13.24 -1.53 24.37
N ASP A 51 12.03 -1.48 23.81
CA ASP A 51 11.20 -2.65 23.55
C ASP A 51 10.25 -2.46 22.35
N ASP A 52 9.47 -3.50 22.05
CA ASP A 52 8.51 -3.51 20.94
C ASP A 52 7.34 -2.54 21.16
N GLU A 53 6.95 -2.24 22.39
CA GLU A 53 5.84 -1.33 22.69
C GLU A 53 6.26 0.12 22.43
N ASP A 54 7.50 0.47 22.73
CA ASP A 54 8.11 1.75 22.35
C ASP A 54 8.07 1.94 20.83
N VAL A 55 8.43 0.91 20.06
CA VAL A 55 8.39 0.94 18.58
C VAL A 55 6.95 1.10 18.07
N LYS A 56 6.01 0.30 18.58
CA LYS A 56 4.60 0.38 18.20
C LYS A 56 4.02 1.75 18.49
N THR A 57 4.33 2.32 19.64
CA THR A 57 3.84 3.64 20.05
C THR A 57 4.37 4.73 19.13
N ALA A 58 5.66 4.71 18.82
CA ALA A 58 6.28 5.68 17.92
C ALA A 58 5.71 5.60 16.50
N VAL A 59 5.60 4.39 15.96
CA VAL A 59 5.01 4.16 14.63
C VAL A 59 3.55 4.59 14.58
N THR A 60 2.75 4.23 15.58
CA THR A 60 1.31 4.58 15.62
C THR A 60 1.10 6.08 15.76
N SER A 61 1.90 6.75 16.59
CA SER A 61 1.84 8.20 16.75
C SER A 61 2.18 8.91 15.45
N TRP A 62 3.28 8.51 14.79
CA TRP A 62 3.67 9.08 13.50
C TRP A 62 2.60 8.92 12.42
N LEU A 63 1.99 7.74 12.32
CA LEU A 63 0.88 7.50 11.39
C LEU A 63 -0.32 8.42 11.69
N SER A 64 -0.65 8.61 12.96
CA SER A 64 -1.76 9.45 13.39
C SER A 64 -1.53 10.95 13.13
N GLU A 65 -0.27 11.38 13.03
CA GLU A 65 0.11 12.75 12.69
C GLU A 65 0.02 13.06 11.19
N GLN A 66 -0.05 12.04 10.32
CA GLN A 66 -0.11 12.27 8.88
C GLN A 66 -1.46 12.86 8.46
N VAL A 67 -1.41 13.86 7.59
CA VAL A 67 -2.61 14.47 7.01
C VAL A 67 -3.29 13.53 6.01
N ALA A 68 -4.60 13.66 5.81
CA ALA A 68 -5.36 12.80 4.90
C ALA A 68 -4.78 12.74 3.47
N SER A 69 -4.22 13.85 2.97
CA SER A 69 -3.61 13.91 1.64
C SER A 69 -2.39 12.99 1.50
N PHE A 70 -1.67 12.70 2.59
CA PHE A 70 -0.56 11.75 2.58
C PHE A 70 -1.03 10.35 2.18
N TYR A 71 -2.14 9.90 2.77
CA TYR A 71 -2.73 8.60 2.45
C TYR A 71 -3.39 8.60 1.07
N GLU A 72 -4.00 9.72 0.68
CA GLU A 72 -4.61 9.86 -0.64
C GLU A 72 -3.57 9.76 -1.76
N GLU A 73 -2.42 10.45 -1.61
CA GLU A 73 -1.31 10.35 -2.57
C GLU A 73 -0.80 8.91 -2.68
N ASP A 74 -0.67 8.21 -1.56
CA ASP A 74 -0.23 6.81 -1.53
C ASP A 74 -1.19 5.89 -2.31
N ILE A 75 -2.51 6.06 -2.10
CA ILE A 75 -3.56 5.32 -2.80
C ILE A 75 -3.57 5.66 -4.30
N GLN A 76 -3.42 6.94 -4.67
CA GLN A 76 -3.37 7.35 -6.08
C GLN A 76 -2.15 6.76 -6.80
N ASN A 77 -0.99 6.74 -6.13
CA ASN A 77 0.22 6.10 -6.64
C ASN A 77 0.03 4.60 -6.85
N LEU A 78 -0.75 3.92 -6.01
CA LEU A 78 -1.12 2.51 -6.18
C LEU A 78 -1.90 2.29 -7.48
N VAL A 79 -2.93 3.11 -7.71
CA VAL A 79 -3.76 3.02 -8.92
C VAL A 79 -2.91 3.19 -10.18
N VAL A 80 -2.02 4.18 -10.20
CA VAL A 80 -1.12 4.42 -11.34
C VAL A 80 -0.17 3.25 -11.58
N ARG A 81 0.38 2.65 -10.52
CA ARG A 81 1.28 1.49 -10.64
C ARG A 81 0.55 0.25 -11.15
N TYR A 82 -0.65 -0.03 -10.63
CA TYR A 82 -1.47 -1.12 -11.14
C TYR A 82 -1.80 -0.94 -12.61
N ASP A 83 -2.19 0.26 -13.02
CA ASP A 83 -2.44 0.56 -14.43
C ASP A 83 -1.19 0.31 -15.29
N LYS A 84 -0.02 0.81 -14.86
CA LYS A 84 1.25 0.55 -15.55
C LYS A 84 1.58 -0.94 -15.63
N CYS A 85 1.46 -1.70 -14.55
CA CYS A 85 1.76 -3.14 -14.53
C CYS A 85 0.80 -3.94 -15.42
N LEU A 86 -0.48 -3.58 -15.43
CA LEU A 86 -1.49 -4.19 -16.29
C LEU A 86 -1.23 -3.90 -17.78
N ASN A 87 -0.87 -2.65 -18.10
CA ASN A 87 -0.62 -2.23 -19.48
C ASN A 87 0.74 -2.70 -20.01
N LYS A 88 1.69 -3.05 -19.13
CA LYS A 88 3.03 -3.55 -19.47
C LYS A 88 3.19 -5.07 -19.51
N LEU A 89 2.10 -5.85 -19.42
CA LEU A 89 2.15 -7.33 -19.37
C LEU A 89 3.17 -7.86 -18.33
N GLY A 90 3.29 -7.21 -17.18
CA GLY A 90 4.20 -7.66 -16.11
C GLY A 90 5.67 -7.36 -16.32
N SER A 91 6.06 -6.48 -17.25
CA SER A 91 7.44 -5.95 -17.26
C SER A 91 7.62 -4.91 -16.15
N PHE A 92 8.66 -5.14 -15.32
CA PHE A 92 9.04 -4.34 -14.15
C PHE A 92 9.05 -2.83 -14.48
N VAL A 93 8.43 -2.04 -13.63
CA VAL A 93 8.40 -0.58 -13.79
C VAL A 93 9.61 -0.03 -13.04
N GLU A 94 10.72 0.19 -13.75
CA GLU A 94 11.81 0.99 -13.18
C GLU A 94 11.32 2.39 -12.77
N LYS A 95 11.96 2.88 -11.70
CA LYS A 95 11.60 4.02 -10.86
C LYS A 95 11.74 5.36 -11.58
#